data_AF-X1HWM4-F1
#
_entry.id   AF-X1HWM4-F1
#
_cell.length_a   1.000
_cell.length_b   1.000
_cell.length_c   1.000
_cell.angle_alpha   90.00
_cell.angle_beta   90.00
_cell.angle_gamma   90.00
#
_symmetry.space_group_name_H-M   'P 1'
#
loop_
_entity.id
_entity.type
_entity.pdbx_description
1 polymer ?
#
loop_
_entity_poly.entity_id
_entity_poly.type
_entity_poly.pdbx_seq_one_letter_code
_entity_poly.pdbx_strand_id
1 'polypeptide(L)'
;EKTGGFPYYKGKITQKYDLYLNNLIKKHVSKKAPPKKPKVKRSTVRRPIAKDPVDKKEPTIKNLTPLNLEAKIYAKLTGKNPIYGGRITKAFKNWKLKINKEFQQKVGGKPYYKGALTQKYKIYLSSL
;
A
#
# COMPACT_ATOMS: atom_id res chain seq x y z
N GLU A 1 -12.77 -33.87 12.38
CA GLU A 1 -11.44 -34.50 12.22
C GLU A 1 -10.35 -33.45 12.39
N LYS A 2 -9.43 -33.69 13.33
CA LYS A 2 -8.41 -32.71 13.79
C LYS A 2 -7.28 -32.62 12.76
N THR A 3 -7.03 -31.42 12.24
CA THR A 3 -5.98 -31.14 11.23
C THR A 3 -4.59 -31.12 11.87
N GLY A 4 -4.13 -32.26 12.38
CA GLY A 4 -2.82 -32.43 13.05
C GLY A 4 -1.63 -32.59 12.12
N GLY A 5 -1.51 -31.74 11.09
CA GLY A 5 -0.34 -31.74 10.20
C GLY A 5 0.63 -30.63 10.59
N PHE A 6 1.93 -30.92 10.66
CA PHE A 6 2.93 -29.88 10.94
C PHE A 6 2.96 -28.82 9.83
N PRO A 7 2.91 -27.52 10.17
CA PRO A 7 2.91 -26.43 9.18
C PRO A 7 4.23 -26.34 8.40
N TYR A 8 5.33 -26.79 9.02
CA TYR A 8 6.67 -26.79 8.44
C TYR A 8 7.34 -28.15 8.63
N TYR A 9 8.08 -28.59 7.61
CA TYR A 9 8.93 -29.79 7.68
C TYR A 9 10.33 -29.46 7.15
N LYS A 10 11.37 -29.74 7.95
CA LYS A 10 12.77 -29.41 7.62
C LYS A 10 12.96 -27.96 7.10
N GLY A 11 12.26 -27.01 7.72
CA GLY A 11 12.32 -25.58 7.34
C GLY A 11 11.56 -25.20 6.06
N LYS A 12 10.86 -26.13 5.41
CA LYS A 12 10.01 -25.86 4.24
C LYS A 12 8.53 -25.91 4.61
N ILE A 13 7.72 -25.05 3.99
CA ILE A 13 6.26 -25.08 4.16
C ILE A 13 5.67 -26.35 3.56
N THR A 14 4.75 -27.00 4.27
CA THR A 14 4.08 -28.19 3.74
C THR A 14 2.99 -27.79 2.75
N GLN A 15 2.75 -28.62 1.72
CA GLN A 15 1.71 -28.38 0.71
C GLN A 15 0.32 -28.18 1.35
N LYS A 16 0.03 -28.92 2.44
CA LYS A 16 -1.22 -28.80 3.20
C LYS A 16 -1.37 -27.43 3.85
N TYR A 17 -0.29 -26.90 4.42
CA TYR A 17 -0.30 -25.58 5.06
C TYR A 17 -0.34 -24.46 4.02
N ASP A 18 0.35 -24.62 2.90
CA ASP A 18 0.27 -23.70 1.77
C ASP A 18 -1.16 -23.60 1.20
N LEU A 19 -1.83 -24.75 1.01
CA LEU A 19 -3.24 -24.79 0.58
C LEU A 19 -4.17 -24.11 1.60
N TYR A 20 -3.93 -24.29 2.90
CA TYR A 20 -4.69 -23.63 3.95
C TYR A 20 -4.56 -22.10 3.89
N LEU A 21 -3.33 -21.58 3.73
CA LEU A 21 -3.08 -20.14 3.56
C LEU A 21 -3.78 -19.60 2.31
N ASN A 22 -3.72 -20.32 1.19
CA ASN A 22 -4.41 -19.96 -0.05
C ASN A 22 -5.94 -19.91 0.12
N ASN A 23 -6.51 -20.84 0.90
CA ASN A 23 -7.94 -20.86 1.20
C ASN A 23 -8.38 -19.71 2.11
N LEU A 24 -7.56 -19.30 3.08
CA LEU A 24 -7.82 -18.10 3.90
C LEU A 24 -7.84 -16.83 3.05
N ILE A 25 -6.95 -16.73 2.06
CA ILE A 25 -6.92 -15.60 1.12
C ILE A 25 -8.18 -15.59 0.25
N LYS A 26 -8.61 -16.76 -0.27
CA LYS A 26 -9.85 -16.89 -1.08
C LYS A 26 -11.10 -16.53 -0.28
N LYS A 27 -11.20 -16.89 1.00
CA LYS A 27 -12.38 -16.60 1.82
C LYS A 27 -12.62 -15.11 2.09
N HIS A 28 -11.60 -14.26 1.98
CA HIS A 28 -11.73 -12.82 2.23
C HIS A 28 -12.33 -12.03 1.04
N VAL A 29 -12.69 -12.69 -0.08
CA VAL A 29 -13.26 -12.02 -1.27
C VAL A 29 -14.59 -12.64 -1.70
N SER A 30 -15.48 -12.98 -0.75
CA SER A 30 -16.92 -12.89 -1.06
C SER A 30 -17.32 -11.43 -0.83
N LYS A 31 -17.33 -10.67 -1.94
CA LYS A 31 -17.94 -9.34 -1.98
C LYS A 31 -19.35 -9.49 -1.38
N LYS A 32 -19.61 -8.86 -0.24
CA LYS A 32 -21.00 -8.65 0.20
C LYS A 32 -21.71 -7.98 -0.98
N ALA A 33 -22.70 -8.66 -1.54
CA ALA A 33 -23.57 -8.04 -2.53
C ALA A 33 -24.14 -6.75 -1.91
N PRO A 34 -24.14 -5.62 -2.63
CA PRO A 34 -24.70 -4.40 -2.09
C PRO A 34 -26.19 -4.61 -1.78
N PRO A 35 -26.73 -4.05 -0.68
CA PRO A 35 -28.15 -4.15 -0.39
C PRO A 35 -28.94 -3.52 -1.54
N LYS A 36 -29.85 -4.29 -2.14
CA LYS A 36 -30.78 -3.80 -3.17
C LYS A 36 -31.60 -2.66 -2.57
N LYS A 37 -31.39 -1.43 -3.04
CA LYS A 37 -32.26 -0.30 -2.72
C LYS A 37 -33.60 -0.46 -3.45
N PRO A 38 -34.75 -0.07 -2.85
CA PRO A 38 -36.04 -0.14 -3.51
C PRO A 38 -36.12 0.90 -4.64
N LYS A 39 -36.73 0.49 -5.76
CA LYS A 39 -37.01 1.33 -6.93
C LYS A 39 -37.94 2.48 -6.53
N VAL A 40 -37.45 3.71 -6.61
CA VAL A 40 -38.30 4.90 -6.72
C VAL A 40 -37.95 5.59 -8.03
N LYS A 41 -38.89 5.57 -8.97
CA LYS A 41 -38.83 6.34 -10.21
C LYS A 41 -39.03 7.82 -9.87
N ARG A 42 -38.21 8.72 -10.42
CA ARG A 42 -38.63 10.05 -10.88
C ARG A 42 -37.54 10.67 -11.76
N SER A 43 -37.99 11.16 -12.92
CA SER A 43 -37.25 11.92 -13.91
C SER A 43 -36.76 13.24 -13.34
N THR A 44 -35.62 13.75 -13.84
CA THR A 44 -35.40 15.14 -14.28
C THR A 44 -33.95 15.34 -14.72
N VAL A 45 -33.82 15.69 -16.00
CA VAL A 45 -32.80 16.48 -16.70
C VAL A 45 -31.56 16.92 -15.90
N ARG A 46 -30.37 16.46 -16.33
CA ARG A 46 -29.16 17.24 -16.72
C ARG A 46 -27.96 16.28 -16.82
N ARG A 47 -27.27 16.30 -17.98
CA ARG A 47 -26.01 15.54 -18.23
C ARG A 47 -24.94 15.90 -17.18
N PRO A 48 -24.12 14.91 -16.74
CA PRO A 48 -22.73 15.22 -16.40
C PRO A 48 -21.73 14.22 -16.99
N ILE A 49 -20.76 14.80 -17.71
CA ILE A 49 -19.31 14.52 -17.78
C ILE A 49 -18.89 13.14 -17.23
N ALA A 50 -18.35 12.31 -18.14
CA ALA A 50 -17.64 11.09 -17.83
C ALA A 50 -16.52 11.38 -16.81
N LYS A 51 -16.66 10.84 -15.60
CA LYS A 51 -15.57 10.69 -14.65
C LYS A 51 -15.20 9.21 -14.66
N ASP A 52 -14.06 8.90 -15.25
CA ASP A 52 -13.40 7.61 -15.05
C ASP A 52 -13.24 7.36 -13.55
N PRO A 53 -13.75 6.25 -12.99
CA PRO A 53 -13.44 5.87 -11.64
C PRO A 53 -12.03 5.27 -11.65
N VAL A 54 -11.01 6.11 -11.66
CA VAL A 54 -9.66 5.67 -11.26
C VAL A 54 -9.68 5.52 -9.74
N ASP A 55 -10.24 4.41 -9.28
CA ASP A 55 -10.11 3.90 -7.92
C ASP A 55 -8.62 3.62 -7.64
N LYS A 56 -7.88 4.69 -7.32
CA LYS A 56 -6.55 4.59 -6.68
C LYS A 56 -6.79 4.03 -5.29
N LYS A 57 -6.88 2.70 -5.16
CA LYS A 57 -6.81 2.01 -3.88
C LYS A 57 -5.57 2.52 -3.15
N GLU A 58 -5.77 3.27 -2.05
CA GLU A 58 -4.68 3.65 -1.18
C GLU A 58 -3.99 2.36 -0.70
N PRO A 59 -2.65 2.28 -0.78
CA PRO A 59 -1.95 1.08 -0.38
C PRO A 59 -2.19 0.82 1.11
N THR A 60 -2.93 -0.23 1.41
CA THR A 60 -3.10 -0.74 2.76
C THR A 60 -1.75 -1.27 3.25
N ILE A 61 -1.45 -0.95 4.52
CA ILE A 61 -0.26 -1.16 5.38
C ILE A 61 0.61 -2.43 5.14
N LYS A 62 0.17 -3.43 4.38
CA LYS A 62 0.85 -4.73 4.27
C LYS A 62 2.17 -4.73 3.46
N ASN A 63 2.50 -3.64 2.75
CA ASN A 63 3.74 -3.52 1.94
C ASN A 63 4.71 -2.45 2.48
N LEU A 64 4.97 -2.44 3.80
CA LEU A 64 5.67 -1.36 4.53
C LEU A 64 7.20 -1.46 4.61
N THR A 65 7.85 -2.50 4.08
CA THR A 65 9.31 -2.65 4.20
C THR A 65 10.13 -1.45 3.67
N PRO A 66 9.81 -0.83 2.52
CA PRO A 66 10.54 0.36 2.05
C PRO A 66 10.11 1.66 2.76
N LEU A 67 9.01 1.68 3.51
CA LEU A 67 8.44 2.91 4.07
C LEU A 67 9.13 3.35 5.37
N ASN A 68 9.78 2.43 6.08
CA ASN A 68 10.36 2.70 7.40
C ASN A 68 11.51 3.72 7.37
N LEU A 69 12.39 3.69 6.36
CA LEU A 69 13.52 4.63 6.29
C LEU A 69 13.05 6.05 5.99
N GLU A 70 12.22 6.21 4.96
CA GLU A 70 11.67 7.51 4.58
C GLU A 70 10.85 8.13 5.72
N ALA A 71 10.02 7.32 6.38
CA ALA A 71 9.23 7.75 7.53
C ALA A 71 10.10 8.24 8.70
N LYS A 72 11.19 7.51 9.01
CA LYS A 72 12.13 7.90 10.07
C LYS A 72 12.82 9.23 9.76
N ILE A 73 13.29 9.42 8.53
CA ILE A 73 13.99 10.65 8.12
C ILE A 73 13.03 11.84 8.15
N TYR A 74 11.81 11.67 7.62
CA TYR A 74 10.81 12.72 7.68
C TYR A 74 10.50 13.15 9.12
N ALA A 75 10.32 12.18 10.02
CA ALA A 75 10.07 12.45 11.42
C ALA A 75 11.24 13.19 12.08
N LYS A 76 12.48 12.84 11.75
CA LYS A 76 13.68 13.53 12.23
C LYS A 76 13.77 14.97 11.73
N LEU A 77 13.49 15.21 10.45
CA LEU A 77 13.60 16.54 9.83
C LEU A 77 12.48 17.49 10.25
N THR A 78 11.26 16.99 10.42
CA THR A 78 10.08 17.84 10.64
C THR A 78 9.53 17.78 12.06
N GLY A 79 9.96 16.81 12.87
CA GLY A 79 9.37 16.50 14.18
C GLY A 79 7.93 15.97 14.11
N LYS A 80 7.42 15.64 12.91
CA LYS A 80 6.02 15.24 12.70
C LYS A 80 5.92 13.77 12.34
N ASN A 81 4.88 13.12 12.86
CA ASN A 81 4.60 11.74 12.51
C ASN A 81 4.11 11.62 11.04
N PRO A 82 4.71 10.73 10.23
CA PRO A 82 4.31 10.54 8.84
C PRO A 82 2.98 9.78 8.71
N ILE A 83 2.56 9.08 9.77
CA ILE A 83 1.34 8.27 9.84
C ILE A 83 0.45 8.82 10.97
N TYR A 84 -0.84 8.99 10.68
CA TYR A 84 -1.85 9.36 11.65
C TYR A 84 -3.09 8.47 11.44
N GLY A 85 -3.59 7.84 12.51
CA GLY A 85 -4.74 6.92 12.44
C GLY A 85 -4.55 5.76 11.44
N GLY A 86 -3.32 5.24 11.31
CA GLY A 86 -2.98 4.18 10.36
C GLY A 86 -2.94 4.62 8.89
N ARG A 87 -3.11 5.91 8.60
CA ARG A 87 -3.03 6.47 7.23
C ARG A 87 -1.80 7.34 7.06
N ILE A 88 -1.24 7.31 5.86
CA ILE A 88 -0.13 8.18 5.50
C ILE A 88 -0.64 9.62 5.38
N THR A 89 0.00 10.55 6.09
CA THR A 89 -0.36 11.97 6.08
C THR A 89 -0.10 12.60 4.70
N LYS A 90 -0.91 13.61 4.34
CA LYS A 90 -0.72 14.36 3.09
C LYS A 90 0.63 15.08 3.05
N ALA A 91 1.09 15.57 4.20
CA ALA A 91 2.40 16.21 4.35
C ALA A 91 3.54 15.25 4.00
N PHE A 92 3.51 14.01 4.51
CA PHE A 92 4.50 13.00 4.16
C PHE A 92 4.47 12.61 2.68
N LYS A 93 3.27 12.45 2.10
CA LYS A 93 3.13 12.18 0.65
C LYS A 93 3.77 13.29 -0.19
N ASN A 94 3.52 14.55 0.16
CA ASN A 94 4.07 15.71 -0.55
C ASN A 94 5.60 15.80 -0.38
N TRP A 95 6.09 15.63 0.84
CA TRP A 95 7.52 15.61 1.13
C TRP A 95 8.24 14.51 0.32
N LYS A 96 7.67 13.31 0.29
CA LYS A 96 8.19 12.18 -0.48
C LYS A 96 8.30 12.49 -1.97
N LEU A 97 7.30 13.16 -2.55
CA LEU A 97 7.35 13.60 -3.96
C LEU A 97 8.44 14.66 -4.20
N LYS A 98 8.62 15.59 -3.27
CA LYS A 98 9.65 16.63 -3.36
C LYS A 98 11.06 16.04 -3.32
N ILE A 99 11.35 15.21 -2.33
CA ILE A 99 12.64 14.53 -2.19
C ILE A 99 12.96 13.64 -3.40
N ASN A 100 11.96 12.93 -3.93
CA ASN A 100 12.15 12.13 -5.15
C ASN A 100 12.54 12.98 -6.36
N LYS A 101 11.95 14.17 -6.52
CA LYS A 101 12.34 15.11 -7.59
C LYS A 101 13.75 15.65 -7.37
N GLU A 102 14.08 16.07 -6.15
CA GLU A 102 15.42 16.57 -5.82
C GLU A 102 16.50 15.51 -6.05
N PHE A 103 16.25 14.27 -5.64
CA PHE A 103 17.13 13.14 -5.91
C PHE A 103 17.34 12.92 -7.41
N GLN A 104 16.26 12.93 -8.20
CA GLN A 104 16.33 12.78 -9.66
C GLN A 104 17.14 13.89 -10.31
N GLN A 105 17.02 15.13 -9.82
CA GLN A 105 17.78 16.27 -10.34
C GLN A 105 19.26 16.23 -9.95
N LYS A 106 19.57 15.88 -8.70
CA LYS A 106 20.96 15.92 -8.18
C LYS A 106 21.78 14.70 -8.55
N VAL A 107 21.22 13.50 -8.37
CA VAL A 107 21.94 12.23 -8.52
C VAL A 107 21.66 11.58 -9.88
N GLY A 108 20.44 11.79 -10.40
CA GLY A 108 19.96 11.07 -11.57
C GLY A 108 19.51 9.64 -11.26
N GLY A 109 18.55 9.15 -12.05
CA GLY A 109 18.01 7.80 -11.94
C GLY A 109 16.77 7.68 -11.04
N LYS A 110 16.28 6.45 -10.86
CA LYS A 110 15.01 6.17 -10.18
C LYS A 110 15.24 5.89 -8.68
N PRO A 111 14.45 6.50 -7.77
CA PRO A 111 14.56 6.26 -6.33
C PRO A 111 14.09 4.85 -5.93
N TYR A 112 13.24 4.22 -6.75
CA TYR A 112 12.76 2.87 -6.53
C TYR A 112 13.04 1.96 -7.71
N TYR A 113 13.32 0.69 -7.41
CA TYR A 113 13.39 -0.39 -8.39
C TYR A 113 12.56 -1.57 -7.88
N LYS A 114 11.60 -2.05 -8.69
CA LYS A 114 10.67 -3.14 -8.33
C LYS A 114 9.98 -2.96 -6.96
N GLY A 115 9.68 -1.71 -6.58
CA GLY A 115 9.03 -1.37 -5.31
C GLY A 115 9.97 -1.27 -4.09
N ALA A 116 11.27 -1.52 -4.24
CA ALA A 116 12.28 -1.33 -3.21
C ALA A 116 13.09 -0.03 -3.42
N LEU A 117 13.58 0.56 -2.33
CA LEU A 117 14.49 1.70 -2.37
C LEU A 117 15.82 1.29 -3.02
N THR A 118 16.30 2.07 -3.99
CA THR A 118 17.63 1.86 -4.59
C THR A 118 18.73 2.24 -3.61
N GLN A 119 19.91 1.63 -3.73
CA GLN A 119 21.04 1.91 -2.83
C GLN A 119 21.49 3.37 -2.89
N LYS A 120 21.54 3.95 -4.10
CA LYS A 120 21.84 5.38 -4.31
C LYS A 120 20.88 6.28 -3.55
N TYR A 121 19.59 5.96 -3.61
CA TYR A 121 18.57 6.74 -2.91
C TYR A 121 18.63 6.56 -1.40
N LYS A 122 18.95 5.37 -0.90
CA LYS A 122 19.22 5.16 0.55
C LYS A 122 20.39 6.02 1.04
N ILE A 123 21.50 6.04 0.30
CA ILE A 123 22.68 6.86 0.65
C ILE A 123 22.30 8.35 0.68
N TYR A 124 21.59 8.81 -0.35
CA TYR A 124 21.09 10.18 -0.40
C TYR A 124 20.18 10.53 0.79
N LEU A 125 19.23 9.64 1.11
CA LEU A 125 18.33 9.79 2.24
C LEU A 125 19.06 9.83 3.59
N SER A 126 20.13 9.05 3.76
CA SER A 126 20.96 9.08 4.97
C SER A 126 21.81 10.35 5.10
N SER A 127 22.02 11.09 3.99
CA SER A 127 22.78 12.34 3.97
C SER A 127 21.94 13.60 4.23
N LEU A 128 20.62 13.45 4.38
CA LEU A 128 19.67 14.51 4.73
C LEU A 128 19.55 14.67 6.25
#